data_AF-A0A411DL16-F1
#
_entry.id   AF-A0A411DL16-F1
#
_cell.length_a   1.000
_cell.length_b   1.000
_cell.length_c   1.000
_cell.angle_alpha   90.00
_cell.angle_beta   90.00
_cell.angle_gamma   90.00
#
_symmetry.space_group_name_H-M   'P 1'
#
loop_
_entity.id
_entity.type
_entity.pdbx_description
1 polymer ?
#
loop_
_entity_poly.entity_id
_entity_poly.type
_entity_poly.pdbx_seq_one_letter_code
_entity_poly.pdbx_strand_id
1 'polypeptide(L)'
;MAFIIGEKILVQGEHCIECTMCVPECPEQAIDDTEMYLDVGGYVSLKGVTISINVEKCTGCGDCIPVCPTSVFSYLNQPNSGGNNNGGGTTGGNQPDEDGQDKDPCLKAAKPSAHATQLSQTDAFNNAFNTIGGMNDGKEHGYVLGSQNGAIVSTDIQHGGPNNMTLNHNFENPVGSIHIHPANDSPPSVGDVYSLINAYNGNNTYSTYYVMNPDGTVYALVVTDPAAMNQFLQNHPYTQIPGYAPNFPPPLFDEWNDFDGSWEMSLSHILDKYDAGMALLKRDHQGNFKKINIDYKKNPDGTITNTQTTCP
;
A
#
# COMPACT_ATOMS: atom_id res chain seq x y z
N MET A 1 -17.53 17.46 9.82
CA MET A 1 -17.85 18.84 9.40
C MET A 1 -16.64 19.38 8.64
N ALA A 2 -16.85 19.87 7.42
CA ALA A 2 -15.77 20.42 6.61
C ALA A 2 -15.55 21.92 6.89
N PHE A 3 -14.30 22.35 7.00
CA PHE A 3 -13.94 23.77 7.14
C PHE A 3 -12.58 24.07 6.53
N ILE A 4 -12.29 25.36 6.35
CA ILE A 4 -11.08 25.84 5.71
C ILE A 4 -10.18 26.49 6.75
N ILE A 5 -8.89 26.15 6.73
CA ILE A 5 -7.87 26.83 7.52
C ILE A 5 -7.05 27.75 6.61
N GLY A 6 -7.12 29.05 6.90
CA GLY A 6 -6.55 30.10 6.05
C GLY A 6 -7.25 30.15 4.69
N GLU A 7 -6.47 30.10 3.60
CA GLU A 7 -6.97 30.01 2.21
C GLU A 7 -6.49 28.75 1.47
N LYS A 8 -5.81 27.83 2.19
CA LYS A 8 -5.02 26.77 1.56
C LYS A 8 -5.42 25.35 1.93
N ILE A 9 -5.89 25.09 3.15
CA ILE A 9 -6.19 23.72 3.62
C ILE A 9 -7.69 23.54 3.82
N LEU A 10 -8.25 22.52 3.15
CA LEU A 10 -9.57 21.97 3.40
C LEU A 10 -9.45 20.86 4.43
N VAL A 11 -10.23 20.95 5.50
CA VAL A 11 -10.32 19.95 6.57
C VAL A 11 -11.68 19.28 6.50
N GLN A 12 -11.72 17.96 6.36
CA GLN A 12 -12.90 17.10 6.35
C GLN A 12 -12.94 16.29 7.65
N GLY A 13 -13.34 16.93 8.75
CA GLY A 13 -13.24 16.33 10.09
C GLY A 13 -14.04 15.04 10.27
N GLU A 14 -15.06 14.81 9.42
CA GLU A 14 -15.82 13.56 9.36
C GLU A 14 -15.00 12.34 8.92
N HIS A 15 -13.87 12.53 8.26
CA HIS A 15 -12.97 11.44 7.88
C HIS A 15 -11.93 11.13 8.97
N CYS A 16 -11.92 11.87 10.08
CA CYS A 16 -10.92 11.67 11.12
C CYS A 16 -11.23 10.39 11.90
N ILE A 17 -10.31 9.44 11.84
CA ILE A 17 -10.36 8.17 12.59
C ILE A 17 -9.54 8.22 13.89
N GLU A 18 -9.19 9.43 14.34
CA GLU A 18 -8.52 9.63 15.64
C GLU A 18 -7.17 8.91 15.79
N CYS A 19 -6.48 8.62 14.67
CA CYS A 19 -5.22 7.85 14.65
C CYS A 19 -3.97 8.62 15.09
N THR A 20 -4.11 9.91 15.44
CA THR A 20 -3.06 10.85 15.92
C THR A 20 -1.83 11.05 15.02
N MET A 21 -1.78 10.42 13.84
CA MET A 21 -0.62 10.48 12.93
C MET A 21 -0.23 11.90 12.48
N CYS A 22 -1.20 12.82 12.42
CA CYS A 22 -0.95 14.21 12.03
C CYS A 22 -0.39 15.09 13.16
N VAL A 23 -0.48 14.66 14.43
CA VAL A 23 -0.05 15.44 15.60
C VAL A 23 1.47 15.68 15.60
N PRO A 24 2.33 14.64 15.55
CA PRO A 24 3.78 14.85 15.59
C PRO A 24 4.33 15.51 14.32
N GLU A 25 3.56 15.49 13.23
CA GLU A 25 3.95 15.99 11.91
C GLU A 25 3.66 17.49 11.76
N CYS A 26 2.89 18.09 12.67
CA CYS A 26 2.60 19.52 12.61
C CYS A 26 3.76 20.33 13.23
N PRO A 27 4.60 21.01 12.43
CA PRO A 27 5.77 21.74 12.96
C PRO A 27 5.38 22.89 13.90
N GLU A 28 4.19 23.47 13.71
CA GLU A 28 3.66 24.56 14.52
C GLU A 28 2.90 24.08 15.78
N GLN A 29 2.82 22.76 15.98
CA GLN A 29 2.02 22.15 17.04
C GLN A 29 0.59 22.71 17.05
N ALA A 30 0.04 22.90 15.84
CA ALA A 30 -1.30 23.41 15.63
C ALA A 30 -2.34 22.29 15.71
N ILE A 31 -1.93 21.02 15.60
CA ILE A 31 -2.78 19.84 15.75
C ILE A 31 -2.45 19.22 17.10
N ASP A 32 -3.48 18.95 17.90
CA ASP A 32 -3.35 18.43 19.27
C ASP A 32 -4.35 17.30 19.47
N ASP A 33 -3.98 16.29 20.26
CA ASP A 33 -4.83 15.18 20.64
C ASP A 33 -5.18 15.22 22.13
N THR A 34 -6.45 14.97 22.44
CA THR A 34 -6.92 14.81 23.81
C THR A 34 -7.36 13.38 24.03
N GLU A 35 -6.57 12.64 24.81
CA GLU A 35 -6.88 11.28 25.21
C GLU A 35 -7.92 11.27 26.34
N MET A 36 -8.99 10.49 26.16
CA MET A 36 -10.00 10.26 27.18
C MET A 36 -9.79 8.88 27.80
N TYR A 37 -9.67 8.81 29.12
CA TYR A 37 -9.45 7.56 29.85
C TYR A 37 -10.67 7.15 30.69
N LEU A 38 -10.90 5.84 30.82
CA LEU A 38 -11.89 5.25 31.73
C LEU A 38 -11.19 4.35 32.75
N ASP A 39 -11.62 4.44 34.01
CA ASP A 39 -11.33 3.42 35.02
C ASP A 39 -12.39 2.32 34.92
N VAL A 40 -11.94 1.11 34.56
CA VAL A 40 -12.77 -0.09 34.53
C VAL A 40 -12.21 -1.10 35.53
N GLY A 41 -12.61 -0.94 36.79
CA GLY A 41 -12.28 -1.91 37.84
C GLY A 41 -10.81 -1.88 38.27
N GLY A 42 -10.18 -0.70 38.29
CA GLY A 42 -8.79 -0.50 38.68
C GLY A 42 -7.79 -0.55 37.52
N TYR A 43 -8.27 -0.66 36.28
CA TYR A 43 -7.48 -0.53 35.06
C TYR A 43 -7.86 0.75 34.31
N VAL A 44 -6.86 1.52 33.91
CA VAL A 44 -7.03 2.70 33.06
C VAL A 44 -7.04 2.25 31.60
N SER A 45 -8.16 2.43 30.91
CA SER A 45 -8.33 2.09 29.49
C SER A 45 -8.59 3.37 28.67
N LEU A 46 -7.93 3.49 27.51
CA LEU A 46 -8.19 4.56 26.56
C LEU A 46 -9.60 4.39 25.97
N LYS A 47 -10.44 5.40 26.11
CA LYS A 47 -11.84 5.44 25.65
C LYS A 47 -11.97 6.02 24.24
N GLY A 48 -11.10 6.96 23.89
CA GLY A 48 -11.12 7.66 22.61
C GLY A 48 -10.12 8.81 22.60
N VAL A 49 -9.86 9.36 21.41
CA VAL A 49 -8.87 10.43 21.22
C VAL A 49 -9.47 11.54 20.38
N THR A 50 -9.68 12.72 20.94
CA THR A 50 -10.20 13.84 20.14
C THR A 50 -9.05 14.61 19.49
N ILE A 51 -9.07 14.73 18.16
CA ILE A 51 -8.15 15.60 17.42
C ILE A 51 -8.72 17.01 17.34
N SER A 52 -7.91 18.01 17.70
CA SER A 52 -8.26 19.43 17.61
C SER A 52 -7.22 20.20 16.79
N ILE A 53 -7.64 21.26 16.10
CA ILE A 53 -6.75 22.08 15.28
C ILE A 53 -6.87 23.54 15.69
N ASN A 54 -5.76 24.12 16.15
CA ASN A 54 -5.62 25.53 16.42
C ASN A 54 -5.38 26.29 15.10
N VAL A 55 -6.44 26.90 14.58
CA VAL A 55 -6.43 27.64 13.33
C VAL A 55 -5.50 28.86 13.33
N GLU A 56 -5.18 29.43 14.50
CA GLU A 56 -4.28 30.58 14.62
C GLU A 56 -2.80 30.17 14.52
N LYS A 57 -2.47 28.96 14.98
CA LYS A 57 -1.11 28.39 14.86
C LYS A 57 -0.86 27.73 13.50
N CYS A 58 -1.91 27.26 12.84
CA CYS A 58 -1.76 26.54 11.58
C CYS A 58 -1.32 27.49 10.45
N THR A 59 -0.11 27.26 9.92
CA THR A 59 0.45 28.02 8.80
C THR A 59 -0.06 27.55 7.43
N GLY A 60 -0.79 26.44 7.39
CA GLY A 60 -1.27 25.82 6.16
C GLY A 60 -0.16 25.15 5.34
N CYS A 61 0.90 24.66 5.99
CA CYS A 61 2.04 23.98 5.35
C CYS A 61 1.67 22.67 4.65
N GLY A 62 0.64 21.98 5.13
CA GLY A 62 0.14 20.75 4.52
C GLY A 62 0.85 19.46 4.94
N ASP A 63 1.76 19.49 5.92
CA ASP A 63 2.50 18.29 6.39
C ASP A 63 1.56 17.19 6.95
N CYS A 64 0.37 17.58 7.40
CA CYS A 64 -0.68 16.66 7.84
C CYS A 64 -1.39 15.92 6.69
N ILE A 65 -1.31 16.41 5.44
CA ILE A 65 -1.97 15.82 4.27
C ILE A 65 -1.42 14.42 3.96
N PRO A 66 -0.11 14.22 3.72
CA PRO A 66 0.42 12.92 3.33
C PRO A 66 0.39 11.88 4.45
N VAL A 67 0.31 12.31 5.72
CA VAL A 67 0.30 11.42 6.89
C VAL A 67 -1.10 11.02 7.33
N CYS A 68 -2.14 11.63 6.76
CA CYS A 68 -3.51 11.32 7.10
C CYS A 68 -4.02 10.15 6.24
N PRO A 69 -4.23 8.95 6.82
CA PRO A 69 -4.63 7.76 6.05
C PRO A 69 -6.03 7.88 5.45
N THR A 70 -6.85 8.82 5.95
CA THR A 70 -8.25 9.00 5.56
C THR A 70 -8.51 10.34 4.87
N SER A 71 -7.47 11.04 4.44
CA SER A 71 -7.59 12.29 3.67
C SER A 71 -8.44 13.37 4.36
N VAL A 72 -8.33 13.49 5.68
CA VAL A 72 -8.94 14.60 6.46
C VAL A 72 -8.44 15.95 5.96
N PHE A 73 -7.21 16.04 5.47
CA PHE A 73 -6.58 17.28 5.02
C PHE A 73 -6.34 17.24 3.51
N SER A 74 -6.59 18.36 2.82
CA SER A 74 -6.28 18.53 1.40
C SER A 74 -6.06 20.01 1.04
N TYR A 75 -5.42 20.29 -0.10
CA TYR A 75 -5.25 21.68 -0.59
C TYR A 75 -6.51 22.20 -1.30
N LEU A 76 -6.87 23.47 -1.07
CA LEU A 76 -8.08 24.11 -1.62
C LEU A 76 -8.02 24.44 -3.13
N ASN A 77 -6.86 24.32 -3.77
CA ASN A 77 -6.66 24.74 -5.17
C ASN A 77 -5.68 23.87 -5.97
N GLN A 78 -5.68 22.54 -5.79
CA GLN A 78 -5.10 21.67 -6.82
C GLN A 78 -6.23 21.27 -7.79
N PRO A 79 -6.29 21.82 -9.02
CA PRO A 79 -7.04 21.15 -10.07
C PRO A 79 -6.38 19.79 -10.29
N ASN A 80 -7.18 18.73 -10.42
CA ASN A 80 -6.70 17.40 -10.79
C ASN A 80 -5.56 17.48 -11.80
N SER A 81 -4.33 17.15 -11.37
CA SER A 81 -3.15 17.15 -12.22
C SER A 81 -3.20 15.96 -13.16
N GLY A 82 -4.09 16.04 -14.16
CA GLY A 82 -4.02 15.25 -15.38
C GLY A 82 -2.80 15.68 -16.17
N GLY A 83 -1.70 14.97 -15.96
CA GLY A 83 -0.46 15.13 -16.73
C GLY A 83 -0.48 14.27 -17.99
N ASN A 84 -0.82 14.88 -19.12
CA ASN A 84 -0.58 14.35 -20.47
C ASN A 84 0.91 13.99 -20.64
N ASN A 85 1.23 12.74 -20.94
CA ASN A 85 2.56 12.34 -21.43
C ASN A 85 2.48 11.77 -22.84
N ASN A 86 2.64 12.65 -23.83
CA ASN A 86 3.05 12.30 -25.18
C ASN A 86 4.58 12.23 -25.23
N GLY A 87 5.10 11.02 -25.46
CA GLY A 87 6.34 10.60 -26.15
C GLY A 87 7.62 11.47 -26.14
N GLY A 88 8.72 10.81 -25.75
CA GLY A 88 9.90 10.67 -26.62
C GLY A 88 11.15 11.53 -26.34
N GLY A 89 12.28 10.86 -26.06
CA GLY A 89 13.58 11.13 -26.70
C GLY A 89 14.49 12.26 -26.19
N THR A 90 15.49 11.87 -25.38
CA THR A 90 16.90 12.33 -25.34
C THR A 90 17.27 13.82 -25.22
N THR A 91 17.98 14.21 -24.15
CA THR A 91 19.43 14.56 -24.04
C THR A 91 19.68 15.47 -22.83
N GLY A 92 20.86 15.34 -22.21
CA GLY A 92 21.13 15.73 -20.84
C GLY A 92 21.50 17.20 -20.56
N GLY A 93 21.57 17.50 -19.27
CA GLY A 93 22.09 18.74 -18.70
C GLY A 93 21.89 18.75 -17.19
N ASN A 94 22.99 18.72 -16.44
CA ASN A 94 23.01 18.80 -14.97
C ASN A 94 22.35 20.09 -14.48
N GLN A 95 21.25 19.95 -13.75
CA GLN A 95 20.81 20.86 -12.71
C GLN A 95 20.52 20.00 -11.47
N PRO A 96 20.82 20.45 -10.23
CA PRO A 96 20.40 19.70 -9.05
C PRO A 96 18.90 19.93 -8.90
N ASP A 97 18.12 18.92 -9.28
CA ASP A 97 16.67 18.98 -9.24
C ASP A 97 16.21 18.81 -7.79
N GLU A 98 15.62 19.85 -7.20
CA GLU A 98 14.87 19.76 -5.92
C GLU A 98 13.52 19.02 -6.09
N ASP A 99 13.27 18.38 -7.25
CA ASP A 99 12.12 17.52 -7.59
C ASP A 99 12.43 16.01 -7.43
N GLY A 100 13.64 15.67 -6.97
CA GLY A 100 14.14 14.28 -6.96
C GLY A 100 13.72 13.40 -5.78
N GLN A 101 13.04 13.95 -4.77
CA GLN A 101 12.66 13.21 -3.56
C GLN A 101 11.28 12.55 -3.64
N ASP A 102 10.37 13.07 -4.47
CA ASP A 102 8.99 12.59 -4.60
C ASP A 102 8.85 11.40 -5.59
N LYS A 103 9.93 11.01 -6.26
CA LYS A 103 9.91 9.91 -7.27
C LYS A 103 10.74 8.69 -6.88
N ASP A 104 11.43 8.71 -5.74
CA ASP A 104 12.20 7.55 -5.29
C ASP A 104 11.24 6.47 -4.76
N PRO A 105 11.10 5.31 -5.45
CA PRO A 105 10.19 4.26 -5.03
C PRO A 105 10.53 3.67 -3.66
N CYS A 106 11.79 3.74 -3.24
CA CYS A 106 12.22 3.31 -1.91
C CYS A 106 11.73 4.26 -0.81
N LEU A 107 11.76 5.57 -1.04
CA LEU A 107 11.20 6.53 -0.08
C LEU A 107 9.69 6.38 0.04
N LYS A 108 8.98 6.17 -1.08
CA LYS A 108 7.52 5.93 -1.10
C LYS A 108 7.13 4.66 -0.34
N ALA A 109 7.95 3.61 -0.40
CA ALA A 109 7.63 2.32 0.23
C ALA A 109 8.00 2.24 1.72
N ALA A 110 8.92 3.06 2.22
CA ALA A 110 9.45 2.91 3.58
C ALA A 110 8.38 2.85 4.68
N LYS A 111 7.38 3.76 4.66
CA LYS A 111 6.28 3.77 5.65
C LYS A 111 5.34 2.56 5.46
N PRO A 112 4.80 2.29 4.26
CA PRO A 112 4.01 1.08 3.99
C PRO A 112 4.73 -0.23 4.32
N SER A 113 6.05 -0.33 4.11
CA SER A 113 6.84 -1.50 4.50
C SER A 113 6.95 -1.69 6.00
N ALA A 114 7.14 -0.61 6.75
CA ALA A 114 7.13 -0.66 8.20
C ALA A 114 5.74 -1.10 8.71
N HIS A 115 4.67 -0.58 8.12
CA HIS A 115 3.30 -1.00 8.44
C HIS A 115 3.07 -2.48 8.13
N ALA A 116 3.46 -2.95 6.94
CA ALA A 116 3.35 -4.35 6.56
C ALA A 116 4.18 -5.26 7.49
N THR A 117 5.33 -4.78 7.96
CA THR A 117 6.12 -5.51 8.96
C THR A 117 5.38 -5.60 10.29
N GLN A 118 4.85 -4.50 10.82
CA GLN A 118 4.12 -4.48 12.09
C GLN A 118 2.85 -5.33 12.04
N LEU A 119 2.06 -5.22 10.98
CA LEU A 119 0.84 -5.99 10.81
C LEU A 119 1.14 -7.50 10.74
N SER A 120 2.25 -7.88 10.09
CA SER A 120 2.69 -9.29 10.03
C SER A 120 3.15 -9.88 11.37
N GLN A 121 3.38 -9.04 12.38
CA GLN A 121 3.78 -9.47 13.72
C GLN A 121 2.57 -9.67 14.66
N THR A 122 1.37 -9.34 14.22
CA THR A 122 0.15 -9.52 15.03
C THR A 122 -0.22 -10.99 15.19
N ASP A 123 -0.88 -11.33 16.30
CA ASP A 123 -1.37 -12.68 16.54
C ASP A 123 -2.37 -13.13 15.46
N ALA A 124 -3.24 -12.22 15.01
CA ALA A 124 -4.20 -12.48 13.94
C ALA A 124 -3.50 -12.89 12.64
N PHE A 125 -2.47 -12.14 12.22
CA PHE A 125 -1.69 -12.50 11.05
C PHE A 125 -0.97 -13.84 11.24
N ASN A 126 -0.27 -14.03 12.36
CA ASN A 126 0.50 -15.25 12.60
C ASN A 126 -0.39 -16.51 12.63
N ASN A 127 -1.59 -16.41 13.22
CA ASN A 127 -2.56 -17.49 13.22
C ASN A 127 -3.08 -17.80 11.81
N ALA A 128 -3.40 -16.77 11.02
CA ALA A 128 -3.82 -16.92 9.63
C ALA A 128 -2.70 -17.57 8.78
N PHE A 129 -1.48 -17.03 8.87
CA PHE A 129 -0.27 -17.52 8.17
C PHE A 129 0.00 -18.99 8.47
N ASN A 130 0.01 -19.37 9.75
CA ASN A 130 0.27 -20.76 10.15
C ASN A 130 -0.85 -21.71 9.68
N THR A 131 -2.11 -21.22 9.65
CA THR A 131 -3.25 -22.04 9.24
C THR A 131 -3.23 -22.31 7.74
N ILE A 132 -3.08 -21.29 6.89
CA ILE A 132 -3.07 -21.49 5.44
C ILE A 132 -1.76 -22.09 4.94
N GLY A 133 -0.63 -21.85 5.61
CA GLY A 133 0.66 -22.46 5.27
C GLY A 133 0.69 -23.99 5.40
N GLY A 134 -0.25 -24.57 6.16
CA GLY A 134 -0.43 -26.02 6.24
C GLY A 134 -1.33 -26.60 5.14
N MET A 135 -1.89 -25.78 4.25
CA MET A 135 -2.87 -26.22 3.25
C MET A 135 -2.20 -26.54 1.92
N ASN A 136 -2.52 -27.72 1.38
CA ASN A 136 -2.01 -28.17 0.09
C ASN A 136 -3.07 -29.00 -0.65
N ASP A 137 -4.22 -28.39 -0.91
CA ASP A 137 -5.34 -28.98 -1.65
C ASP A 137 -5.45 -28.44 -3.09
N GLY A 138 -4.45 -27.67 -3.53
CA GLY A 138 -4.39 -27.06 -4.86
C GLY A 138 -5.31 -25.86 -5.06
N LYS A 139 -5.75 -25.22 -3.97
CA LYS A 139 -6.60 -24.02 -3.98
C LYS A 139 -5.97 -22.88 -3.20
N GLU A 140 -6.47 -21.69 -3.47
CA GLU A 140 -6.18 -20.50 -2.67
C GLU A 140 -7.00 -20.50 -1.39
N HIS A 141 -6.38 -20.06 -0.29
CA HIS A 141 -7.01 -19.87 1.00
C HIS A 141 -6.52 -18.58 1.63
N GLY A 142 -7.36 -17.92 2.40
CA GLY A 142 -6.98 -16.63 2.95
C GLY A 142 -7.92 -16.08 4.00
N TYR A 143 -7.49 -14.93 4.52
CA TYR A 143 -8.08 -14.22 5.63
C TYR A 143 -8.07 -12.72 5.33
N VAL A 144 -9.08 -12.01 5.81
CA VAL A 144 -9.02 -10.54 5.93
C VAL A 144 -8.67 -10.19 7.37
N LEU A 145 -7.84 -9.16 7.54
CA LEU A 145 -7.44 -8.56 8.80
C LEU A 145 -8.17 -7.23 8.97
N GLY A 146 -8.64 -6.95 10.18
CA GLY A 146 -9.30 -5.69 10.51
C GLY A 146 -8.92 -5.18 11.90
N SER A 147 -9.00 -3.87 12.08
CA SER A 147 -8.87 -3.21 13.37
C SER A 147 -10.23 -3.11 14.05
N GLN A 148 -10.34 -3.68 15.26
CA GLN A 148 -11.53 -3.61 16.11
C GLN A 148 -11.09 -3.28 17.53
N ASN A 149 -11.59 -2.16 18.08
CA ASN A 149 -11.30 -1.72 19.45
C ASN A 149 -9.80 -1.65 19.77
N GLY A 150 -8.99 -1.19 18.80
CA GLY A 150 -7.52 -1.06 18.96
C GLY A 150 -6.73 -2.38 18.83
N ALA A 151 -7.39 -3.50 18.54
CA ALA A 151 -6.74 -4.79 18.27
C ALA A 151 -6.92 -5.21 16.81
N ILE A 152 -5.89 -5.86 16.25
CA ILE A 152 -6.02 -6.53 14.95
C ILE A 152 -6.64 -7.90 15.15
N VAL A 153 -7.72 -8.15 14.41
CA VAL A 153 -8.45 -9.43 14.36
C VAL A 153 -8.52 -9.92 12.91
N SER A 154 -8.87 -11.19 12.72
CA SER A 154 -9.07 -11.78 11.39
C SER A 154 -10.49 -12.30 11.22
N THR A 155 -10.90 -12.48 9.97
CA THR A 155 -12.06 -13.34 9.65
C THR A 155 -11.77 -14.80 10.03
N ASP A 156 -12.77 -15.67 9.84
CA ASP A 156 -12.51 -17.09 9.64
C ASP A 156 -11.80 -17.33 8.30
N ILE A 157 -11.27 -18.54 8.11
CA ILE A 157 -10.66 -18.94 6.84
C ILE A 157 -11.68 -18.88 5.69
N GLN A 158 -11.21 -18.38 4.56
CA GLN A 158 -11.98 -18.32 3.32
C GLN A 158 -11.30 -19.18 2.26
N HIS A 159 -12.12 -19.89 1.49
CA HIS A 159 -11.67 -20.88 0.52
C HIS A 159 -11.95 -20.40 -0.90
N GLY A 160 -10.92 -20.42 -1.74
CA GLY A 160 -10.96 -20.07 -3.15
C GLY A 160 -10.99 -21.27 -4.09
N GLY A 161 -10.85 -20.96 -5.37
CA GLY A 161 -10.52 -21.92 -6.42
C GLY A 161 -9.01 -22.05 -6.63
N PRO A 162 -8.58 -22.74 -7.69
CA PRO A 162 -7.17 -22.94 -8.00
C PRO A 162 -6.42 -21.69 -8.47
N ASN A 163 -7.14 -20.71 -9.03
CA ASN A 163 -6.55 -19.51 -9.66
C ASN A 163 -7.33 -18.22 -9.31
N ASN A 164 -8.19 -18.28 -8.30
CA ASN A 164 -8.98 -17.12 -7.88
C ASN A 164 -9.56 -17.35 -6.49
N MET A 165 -9.69 -16.26 -5.74
CA MET A 165 -10.51 -16.22 -4.56
C MET A 165 -11.13 -14.83 -4.37
N THR A 166 -12.16 -14.77 -3.53
CA THR A 166 -12.75 -13.50 -3.08
C THR A 166 -12.74 -13.51 -1.56
N LEU A 167 -12.04 -12.53 -0.99
CA LEU A 167 -11.95 -12.34 0.44
C LEU A 167 -13.00 -11.34 0.90
N ASN A 168 -13.96 -11.80 1.70
CA ASN A 168 -15.08 -11.03 2.22
C ASN A 168 -14.85 -10.67 3.69
N HIS A 169 -15.38 -9.54 4.15
CA HIS A 169 -15.34 -9.14 5.56
C HIS A 169 -16.50 -8.21 5.90
N ASN A 170 -16.76 -8.05 7.20
CA ASN A 170 -17.68 -7.04 7.75
C ASN A 170 -16.94 -6.05 8.66
N PHE A 171 -15.60 -6.01 8.60
CA PHE A 171 -14.82 -5.02 9.33
C PHE A 171 -15.16 -3.60 8.87
N GLU A 172 -15.37 -2.71 9.83
CA GLU A 172 -15.47 -1.26 9.59
C GLU A 172 -14.11 -0.69 9.13
N ASN A 173 -13.02 -1.17 9.74
CA ASN A 173 -11.65 -0.78 9.45
C ASN A 173 -10.80 -2.01 9.04
N PRO A 174 -11.01 -2.61 7.85
CA PRO A 174 -10.13 -3.65 7.31
C PRO A 174 -8.75 -3.05 7.04
N VAL A 175 -7.67 -3.74 7.43
CA VAL A 175 -6.30 -3.22 7.31
C VAL A 175 -5.47 -3.96 6.27
N GLY A 176 -5.87 -5.19 5.94
CA GLY A 176 -5.19 -5.99 4.94
C GLY A 176 -5.74 -7.40 4.84
N SER A 177 -5.03 -8.24 4.11
CA SER A 177 -5.35 -9.67 3.98
C SER A 177 -4.12 -10.50 3.77
N ILE A 178 -4.24 -11.81 4.02
CA ILE A 178 -3.25 -12.78 3.61
C ILE A 178 -3.93 -13.92 2.87
N HIS A 179 -3.33 -14.36 1.76
CA HIS A 179 -3.70 -15.61 1.11
C HIS A 179 -2.49 -16.41 0.61
N ILE A 180 -2.72 -17.69 0.32
CA ILE A 180 -1.72 -18.62 -0.21
C ILE A 180 -2.02 -18.95 -1.68
N HIS A 181 -1.00 -18.94 -2.51
CA HIS A 181 -1.05 -19.49 -3.87
C HIS A 181 -0.71 -20.97 -3.85
N PRO A 182 -1.33 -21.82 -4.68
CA PRO A 182 -0.96 -23.23 -4.80
C PRO A 182 0.43 -23.39 -5.43
N ALA A 183 1.09 -24.52 -5.20
CA ALA A 183 2.52 -24.74 -5.51
C ALA A 183 2.96 -24.58 -6.98
N ASN A 184 2.02 -24.49 -7.93
CA ASN A 184 2.33 -24.33 -9.36
C ASN A 184 2.18 -22.87 -9.83
N ASP A 185 1.92 -21.95 -8.92
CA ASP A 185 1.74 -20.53 -9.24
C ASP A 185 2.90 -19.69 -8.69
N SER A 186 3.19 -18.57 -9.36
CA SER A 186 4.31 -17.67 -9.03
C SER A 186 3.76 -16.36 -8.46
N PRO A 187 3.59 -16.26 -7.13
CA PRO A 187 3.14 -15.03 -6.51
C PRO A 187 4.24 -13.97 -6.45
N PRO A 188 3.84 -12.69 -6.34
CA PRO A 188 2.48 -12.21 -6.51
C PRO A 188 2.06 -12.22 -7.98
N SER A 189 0.77 -12.38 -8.22
CA SER A 189 0.13 -12.28 -9.53
C SER A 189 -0.36 -10.85 -9.79
N VAL A 190 -0.68 -10.56 -11.05
CA VAL A 190 -1.34 -9.29 -11.40
C VAL A 190 -2.77 -9.24 -10.86
N GLY A 191 -3.42 -10.38 -10.65
CA GLY A 191 -4.69 -10.47 -9.95
C GLY A 191 -4.62 -9.89 -8.54
N ASP A 192 -3.50 -10.07 -7.84
CA ASP A 192 -3.29 -9.53 -6.50
C ASP A 192 -3.16 -8.00 -6.50
N VAL A 193 -2.52 -7.44 -7.54
CA VAL A 193 -2.42 -5.98 -7.73
C VAL A 193 -3.80 -5.36 -7.82
N TYR A 194 -4.64 -5.85 -8.74
CA TYR A 194 -5.99 -5.30 -8.90
C TYR A 194 -6.91 -5.64 -7.71
N SER A 195 -6.66 -6.75 -7.01
CA SER A 195 -7.39 -7.08 -5.78
C SER A 195 -7.09 -6.09 -4.66
N LEU A 196 -5.82 -5.68 -4.48
CA LEU A 196 -5.45 -4.61 -3.55
C LEU A 196 -6.12 -3.29 -3.93
N ILE A 197 -6.06 -2.88 -5.21
CA ILE A 197 -6.69 -1.64 -5.67
C ILE A 197 -8.19 -1.64 -5.35
N ASN A 198 -8.89 -2.73 -5.66
CA ASN A 198 -10.32 -2.86 -5.40
C ASN A 198 -10.64 -2.86 -3.90
N ALA A 199 -9.83 -3.56 -3.09
CA ALA A 199 -9.99 -3.61 -1.64
C ALA A 199 -9.81 -2.22 -1.02
N TYR A 200 -8.74 -1.51 -1.39
CA TYR A 200 -8.47 -0.15 -0.93
C TYR A 200 -9.55 0.84 -1.36
N ASN A 201 -10.01 0.76 -2.61
CA ASN A 201 -11.08 1.64 -3.10
C ASN A 201 -12.45 1.34 -2.47
N GLY A 202 -12.67 0.11 -2.00
CA GLY A 202 -13.82 -0.24 -1.17
C GLY A 202 -13.68 0.25 0.27
N ASN A 203 -12.47 0.28 0.80
CA ASN A 203 -12.15 0.79 2.13
C ASN A 203 -10.68 1.23 2.23
N ASN A 204 -10.45 2.53 2.43
CA ASN A 204 -9.11 3.13 2.36
C ASN A 204 -8.17 2.74 3.51
N THR A 205 -8.65 2.03 4.54
CA THR A 205 -7.76 1.43 5.55
C THR A 205 -7.14 0.13 5.06
N TYR A 206 -7.66 -0.50 3.99
CA TYR A 206 -7.19 -1.78 3.45
C TYR A 206 -5.96 -1.57 2.55
N SER A 207 -4.81 -1.29 3.17
CA SER A 207 -3.60 -0.86 2.46
C SER A 207 -2.58 -1.97 2.18
N THR A 208 -2.82 -3.20 2.62
CA THR A 208 -1.81 -4.28 2.53
C THR A 208 -2.42 -5.61 2.11
N TYR A 209 -1.81 -6.25 1.11
CA TYR A 209 -2.24 -7.53 0.54
C TYR A 209 -1.06 -8.51 0.56
N TYR A 210 -1.05 -9.42 1.52
CA TYR A 210 0.00 -10.42 1.67
C TYR A 210 -0.30 -11.66 0.84
N VAL A 211 0.75 -12.18 0.19
CA VAL A 211 0.67 -13.39 -0.61
C VAL A 211 1.77 -14.33 -0.18
N MET A 212 1.44 -15.60 0.07
CA MET A 212 2.42 -16.59 0.44
C MET A 212 2.49 -17.76 -0.53
N ASN A 213 3.69 -18.35 -0.60
CA ASN A 213 3.94 -19.61 -1.26
C ASN A 213 3.95 -20.77 -0.25
N PRO A 214 3.71 -22.01 -0.71
CA PRO A 214 3.88 -23.21 0.11
C PRO A 214 5.32 -23.44 0.59
N ASP A 215 6.31 -22.83 -0.06
CA ASP A 215 7.71 -22.87 0.37
C ASP A 215 8.04 -21.91 1.53
N GLY A 216 7.05 -21.15 1.99
CA GLY A 216 7.18 -20.18 3.09
C GLY A 216 7.63 -18.79 2.65
N THR A 217 7.88 -18.56 1.36
CA THR A 217 8.13 -17.21 0.83
C THR A 217 6.86 -16.37 0.97
N VAL A 218 7.02 -15.13 1.44
CA VAL A 218 5.91 -14.20 1.64
C VAL A 218 6.20 -12.86 0.98
N TYR A 219 5.22 -12.36 0.26
CA TYR A 219 5.19 -11.05 -0.35
C TYR A 219 4.11 -10.19 0.29
N ALA A 220 4.24 -8.88 0.14
CA ALA A 220 3.16 -7.94 0.41
C ALA A 220 3.10 -6.91 -0.73
N LEU A 221 1.91 -6.74 -1.30
CA LEU A 221 1.60 -5.54 -2.07
C LEU A 221 1.06 -4.50 -1.08
N VAL A 222 1.57 -3.28 -1.17
CA VAL A 222 1.18 -2.18 -0.29
C VAL A 222 0.83 -0.95 -1.10
N VAL A 223 -0.14 -0.16 -0.62
CA VAL A 223 -0.45 1.15 -1.18
C VAL A 223 0.58 2.16 -0.69
N THR A 224 1.21 2.87 -1.61
CA THR A 224 2.19 3.93 -1.33
C THR A 224 1.65 5.32 -1.66
N ASP A 225 0.80 5.43 -2.67
CA ASP A 225 0.13 6.67 -3.08
C ASP A 225 -1.26 6.36 -3.66
N PRO A 226 -2.34 6.63 -2.93
CA PRO A 226 -3.71 6.35 -3.38
C PRO A 226 -4.13 7.11 -4.65
N ALA A 227 -3.60 8.31 -4.88
CA ALA A 227 -3.93 9.10 -6.07
C ALA A 227 -3.26 8.48 -7.31
N ALA A 228 -1.97 8.18 -7.20
CA ALA A 228 -1.23 7.51 -8.26
C ALA A 228 -1.78 6.11 -8.56
N MET A 229 -2.21 5.36 -7.53
CA MET A 229 -2.86 4.05 -7.68
C MET A 229 -4.16 4.14 -8.47
N ASN A 230 -5.00 5.13 -8.17
CA ASN A 230 -6.24 5.34 -8.91
C ASN A 230 -6.01 5.82 -10.34
N GLN A 231 -4.97 6.62 -10.57
CA GLN A 231 -4.55 7.01 -11.91
C GLN A 231 -4.02 5.81 -12.71
N PHE A 232 -3.23 4.94 -12.07
CA PHE A 232 -2.75 3.70 -12.66
C PHE A 232 -3.93 2.82 -13.09
N LEU A 233 -4.93 2.60 -12.24
CA LEU A 233 -6.13 1.84 -12.59
C LEU A 233 -6.89 2.43 -13.79
N GLN A 234 -7.02 3.76 -13.83
CA GLN A 234 -7.71 4.44 -14.94
C GLN A 234 -6.98 4.29 -16.28
N ASN A 235 -5.64 4.37 -16.24
CA ASN A 235 -4.80 4.27 -17.43
C ASN A 235 -4.56 2.83 -17.86
N HIS A 236 -4.56 1.90 -16.90
CA HIS A 236 -4.27 0.49 -17.09
C HIS A 236 -5.36 -0.35 -16.41
N PRO A 237 -6.59 -0.37 -16.95
CA PRO A 237 -7.62 -1.26 -16.45
C PRO A 237 -7.24 -2.72 -16.74
N TYR A 238 -7.53 -3.62 -15.79
CA TYR A 238 -7.22 -5.03 -15.97
C TYR A 238 -7.91 -5.63 -17.20
N THR A 239 -7.27 -6.62 -17.79
CA THR A 239 -7.90 -7.53 -18.74
C THR A 239 -8.32 -8.80 -18.03
N GLN A 240 -9.49 -9.31 -18.38
CA GLN A 240 -10.02 -10.54 -17.80
C GLN A 240 -10.46 -11.47 -18.91
N ILE A 241 -9.73 -12.58 -19.06
CA ILE A 241 -10.15 -13.68 -19.94
C ILE A 241 -10.96 -14.65 -19.07
N PRO A 242 -12.16 -15.07 -19.49
CA PRO A 242 -12.95 -16.04 -18.73
C PRO A 242 -12.14 -17.31 -18.41
N GLY A 243 -12.09 -17.69 -17.13
CA GLY A 243 -11.35 -18.87 -16.66
C GLY A 243 -9.89 -18.63 -16.28
N TYR A 244 -9.36 -17.43 -16.47
CA TYR A 244 -8.00 -17.03 -16.06
C TYR A 244 -8.04 -15.98 -14.95
N ALA A 245 -6.91 -15.70 -14.29
CA ALA A 245 -6.81 -14.57 -13.37
C ALA A 245 -6.80 -13.22 -14.14
N PRO A 246 -7.23 -12.11 -13.50
CA PRO A 246 -7.04 -10.78 -14.06
C PRO A 246 -5.57 -10.52 -14.39
N ASN A 247 -5.33 -9.77 -15.47
CA ASN A 247 -3.97 -9.45 -15.91
C ASN A 247 -3.84 -8.00 -16.39
N PHE A 248 -2.61 -7.55 -16.62
CA PHE A 248 -2.35 -6.23 -17.18
C PHE A 248 -2.93 -6.12 -18.60
N PRO A 249 -3.37 -4.94 -19.04
CA PRO A 249 -3.72 -4.73 -20.44
C PRO A 249 -2.45 -4.68 -21.30
N PRO A 250 -2.45 -5.16 -22.56
CA PRO A 250 -1.40 -4.82 -23.50
C PRO A 250 -1.33 -3.29 -23.69
N PRO A 251 -0.14 -2.68 -23.83
CA PRO A 251 1.18 -3.32 -23.93
C PRO A 251 1.85 -3.64 -22.59
N LEU A 252 1.23 -3.29 -21.46
CA LEU A 252 1.83 -3.45 -20.12
C LEU A 252 2.09 -4.91 -19.77
N PHE A 253 1.20 -5.81 -20.18
CA PHE A 253 1.42 -7.26 -20.04
C PHE A 253 2.66 -7.75 -20.81
N ASP A 254 2.86 -7.26 -22.04
CA ASP A 254 4.01 -7.66 -22.86
C ASP A 254 5.31 -7.18 -22.21
N GLU A 255 5.32 -5.95 -21.70
CA GLU A 255 6.48 -5.41 -20.98
C GLU A 255 6.81 -6.20 -19.70
N TRP A 256 5.78 -6.58 -18.94
CA TRP A 256 5.94 -7.41 -17.76
C TRP A 256 6.48 -8.81 -18.13
N ASN A 257 5.97 -9.41 -19.20
CA ASN A 257 6.40 -10.74 -19.62
C ASN A 257 7.82 -10.76 -20.22
N ASP A 258 8.21 -9.67 -20.90
CA ASP A 258 9.49 -9.57 -21.62
C ASP A 258 10.62 -8.98 -20.76
N PHE A 259 10.34 -8.66 -19.48
CA PHE A 259 11.35 -8.15 -18.56
C PHE A 259 12.47 -9.17 -18.29
N ASP A 260 13.72 -8.73 -18.47
CA ASP A 260 14.91 -9.54 -18.18
C ASP A 260 15.17 -9.60 -16.66
N GLY A 261 14.48 -10.50 -15.96
CA GLY A 261 14.60 -10.70 -14.51
C GLY A 261 13.67 -11.79 -13.97
N SER A 262 13.60 -11.91 -12.64
CA SER A 262 12.62 -12.79 -12.00
C SER A 262 11.20 -12.20 -12.10
N TRP A 263 10.19 -13.04 -11.88
CA TRP A 263 8.78 -12.61 -11.90
C TRP A 263 8.48 -11.47 -10.91
N GLU A 264 9.04 -11.56 -9.71
CA GLU A 264 8.92 -10.53 -8.67
C GLU A 264 9.62 -9.22 -9.06
N MET A 265 10.79 -9.31 -9.72
CA MET A 265 11.44 -8.12 -10.26
C MET A 265 10.61 -7.50 -11.35
N SER A 266 10.04 -8.31 -12.26
CA SER A 266 9.23 -7.77 -13.33
C SER A 266 8.00 -7.02 -12.81
N LEU A 267 7.29 -7.59 -11.82
CA LEU A 267 6.15 -6.90 -11.21
C LEU A 267 6.61 -5.60 -10.51
N SER A 268 7.69 -5.65 -9.74
CA SER A 268 8.23 -4.43 -9.11
C SER A 268 8.63 -3.37 -10.14
N HIS A 269 9.20 -3.77 -11.28
CA HIS A 269 9.56 -2.86 -12.36
C HIS A 269 8.34 -2.11 -12.89
N ILE A 270 7.25 -2.84 -13.15
CA ILE A 270 6.01 -2.25 -13.65
C ILE A 270 5.45 -1.24 -12.63
N LEU A 271 5.39 -1.62 -11.35
CA LEU A 271 4.85 -0.73 -10.32
C LEU A 271 5.68 0.56 -10.20
N ASP A 272 7.01 0.46 -10.24
CA ASP A 272 7.90 1.62 -10.12
C ASP A 272 7.87 2.49 -11.38
N LYS A 273 7.99 1.88 -12.57
CA LYS A 273 8.08 2.61 -13.84
C LYS A 273 6.83 3.42 -14.16
N TYR A 274 5.67 2.89 -13.78
CA TYR A 274 4.38 3.52 -14.05
C TYR A 274 3.87 4.36 -12.88
N ASP A 275 4.68 4.54 -11.84
CA ASP A 275 4.30 5.19 -10.58
C ASP A 275 2.93 4.69 -10.10
N ALA A 276 2.80 3.37 -9.97
CA ALA A 276 1.50 2.71 -9.81
C ALA A 276 0.84 2.97 -8.44
N GLY A 277 1.43 3.83 -7.60
CA GLY A 277 0.96 4.10 -6.24
C GLY A 277 0.96 2.89 -5.32
N MET A 278 1.74 1.86 -5.67
CA MET A 278 1.89 0.63 -4.91
C MET A 278 3.35 0.17 -4.94
N ALA A 279 3.74 -0.65 -3.97
CA ALA A 279 5.04 -1.31 -3.95
C ALA A 279 4.91 -2.80 -3.68
N LEU A 280 5.81 -3.59 -4.27
CA LEU A 280 5.98 -4.99 -3.95
C LEU A 280 7.09 -5.19 -2.92
N LEU A 281 6.73 -5.81 -1.81
CA LEU A 281 7.64 -6.12 -0.70
C LEU A 281 7.87 -7.63 -0.61
N LYS A 282 9.05 -8.01 -0.14
CA LYS A 282 9.41 -9.40 0.20
C LYS A 282 9.79 -9.49 1.67
N ARG A 283 9.31 -10.54 2.34
CA ARG A 283 9.66 -10.83 3.73
C ARG A 283 11.09 -11.35 3.81
N ASP A 284 11.91 -10.74 4.64
CA ASP A 284 13.25 -11.22 4.97
C ASP A 284 13.22 -12.27 6.10
N HIS A 285 14.41 -12.80 6.42
CA HIS A 285 14.56 -13.86 7.42
C HIS A 285 14.33 -13.39 8.87
N GLN A 286 14.35 -12.08 9.11
CA GLN A 286 13.92 -11.48 10.39
C GLN A 286 12.41 -11.25 10.44
N GLY A 287 11.70 -11.49 9.33
CA GLY A 287 10.28 -11.24 9.19
C GLY A 287 9.93 -9.80 8.83
N ASN A 288 10.91 -8.97 8.44
CA ASN A 288 10.64 -7.62 7.95
C ASN A 288 10.28 -7.65 6.48
N PHE A 289 9.31 -6.86 6.08
CA PHE A 289 8.99 -6.64 4.68
C PHE A 289 9.83 -5.49 4.15
N LYS A 290 10.53 -5.75 3.04
CA LYS A 290 11.36 -4.77 2.34
C LYS A 290 10.94 -4.69 0.90
N LYS A 291 10.93 -3.49 0.34
CA LYS A 291 10.63 -3.30 -1.08
C LYS A 291 11.63 -4.09 -1.92
N ILE A 292 11.11 -4.84 -2.88
CA ILE A 292 11.91 -5.38 -3.98
C ILE A 292 12.32 -4.19 -4.84
N ASN A 293 13.62 -3.99 -5.02
CA ASN A 293 14.15 -2.90 -5.82
C ASN A 293 15.02 -3.47 -6.95
N ILE A 294 15.25 -2.66 -7.98
CA ILE A 294 15.98 -3.10 -9.17
C ILE A 294 17.08 -2.10 -9.46
N ASP A 295 18.31 -2.59 -9.42
CA ASP A 295 19.48 -1.85 -9.86
C ASP A 295 19.71 -2.13 -11.34
N TYR A 296 19.59 -1.09 -12.16
CA TYR A 296 19.81 -1.15 -13.61
C TYR A 296 21.27 -0.81 -13.93
N LYS A 297 22.03 -1.79 -14.41
CA LYS A 297 23.43 -1.59 -14.81
C LYS A 297 23.59 -1.70 -16.31
N LYS A 298 24.02 -0.62 -16.97
CA LYS A 298 24.41 -0.66 -18.38
C LYS A 298 25.84 -1.18 -18.52
N ASN A 299 25.99 -2.28 -19.27
CA ASN A 299 27.29 -2.90 -19.55
C ASN A 299 28.02 -2.17 -20.69
N PRO A 300 29.36 -2.37 -20.82
CA PRO A 300 30.14 -1.74 -21.88
C PRO A 300 29.70 -2.09 -23.31
N ASP A 301 29.05 -3.23 -23.51
CA ASP A 301 28.50 -3.68 -24.80
C ASP A 301 27.11 -3.09 -25.12
N GLY A 302 26.56 -2.27 -24.21
CA GLY A 302 25.26 -1.63 -24.35
C GLY A 302 24.09 -2.45 -23.80
N THR A 303 24.30 -3.70 -23.36
CA THR A 303 23.28 -4.49 -22.67
C THR A 303 22.96 -3.91 -21.30
N ILE A 304 21.76 -4.18 -20.78
CA ILE A 304 21.36 -3.81 -19.41
C ILE A 304 21.30 -5.10 -18.59
N THR A 305 21.93 -5.10 -17.42
CA THR A 305 21.76 -6.14 -16.42
C THR A 305 20.91 -5.60 -15.29
N ASN A 306 19.82 -6.29 -14.99
CA ASN A 306 18.93 -5.97 -13.88
C ASN A 306 19.33 -6.84 -12.68
N THR A 307 19.58 -6.23 -11.53
CA THR A 307 19.88 -6.95 -10.28
C THR A 307 18.87 -6.60 -9.23
N GLN A 308 18.31 -7.62 -8.58
CA GLN A 308 17.41 -7.40 -7.45
C GLN A 308 18.19 -6.89 -6.23
N THR A 309 17.74 -5.77 -5.70
CA THR A 309 18.15 -5.21 -4.42
C THR A 309 16.94 -5.09 -3.50
N THR A 310 17.14 -4.60 -2.29
CA THR A 310 16.05 -4.32 -1.35
C THR A 310 16.26 -2.98 -0.70
N CYS A 311 15.18 -2.25 -0.49
CA CYS A 311 15.18 -1.05 0.34
C CYS A 311 14.07 -1.12 1.39
N PRO A 312 14.16 -0.31 2.46
CA PRO A 312 13.12 -0.22 3.47
C PRO A 312 11.75 -0.05 2.82
#